data_AF-A0A8C7PT97-F1
#
_entry.id   AF-A0A8C7PT97-F1
#
_cell.length_a   1.000
_cell.length_b   1.000
_cell.length_c   1.000
_cell.angle_alpha   90.00
_cell.angle_beta   90.00
_cell.angle_gamma   90.00
#
_symmetry.space_group_name_H-M   'P 1'
#
loop_
_entity.id
_entity.type
_entity.pdbx_description
1 polymer ?
#
loop_
_entity_poly.entity_id
_entity_poly.type
_entity_poly.pdbx_seq_one_letter_code
_entity_poly.pdbx_strand_id
1 'polypeptide(L)' 'MTSCCATSLWLSDGQTPEGDPEPEEAERCPICLGALGRCVLAMPDSCCHVFCLSCLLRWAEGFLRWLYLLFHNL' A
#
# COMPACT_ATOMS: atom_id res chain seq x y z
N MET A 1 8.68 17.53 -5.07
CA MET A 1 8.37 16.08 -5.14
C MET A 1 7.36 15.73 -4.04
N THR A 2 6.23 16.43 -4.05
CA THR A 2 5.14 16.28 -3.05
C THR A 2 3.84 16.51 -3.82
N SER A 3 3.33 15.46 -4.44
CA SER A 3 2.03 15.52 -5.14
C SER A 3 1.54 14.10 -5.38
N CYS A 4 0.88 13.50 -4.39
CA CYS A 4 -0.14 12.46 -4.59
C CYS A 4 -1.21 12.43 -3.49
N CYS A 5 -1.13 13.24 -2.41
CA CYS A 5 -2.11 13.23 -1.32
C CYS A 5 -2.78 14.58 -1.04
N ALA A 6 -2.94 15.44 -2.05
CA ALA A 6 -3.59 16.74 -1.88
C ALA A 6 -5.08 16.75 -2.28
N THR A 7 -5.84 15.69 -1.94
CA THR A 7 -7.30 15.67 -2.16
C THR A 7 -8.09 16.04 -0.89
N SER A 8 -7.48 16.68 0.10
CA SER A 8 -8.17 17.00 1.36
C SER A 8 -8.04 18.46 1.84
N LEU A 9 -7.56 19.38 1.00
CA LEU A 9 -7.74 20.80 1.28
C LEU A 9 -8.48 21.45 0.11
N TRP A 10 -9.61 22.10 0.43
CA TRP A 10 -10.47 22.95 -0.43
C TRP A 10 -11.62 22.25 -1.17
N LEU A 11 -12.64 21.84 -0.42
CA LEU A 11 -14.01 22.21 -0.78
C LEU A 11 -14.83 22.41 0.51
N SER A 12 -14.81 23.62 1.04
CA SER A 12 -15.81 24.08 2.01
C SER A 12 -17.07 24.41 1.24
N ASP A 13 -18.17 23.72 1.54
CA ASP A 13 -19.45 24.26 2.02
C ASP A 13 -20.59 23.26 1.69
N GLY A 14 -21.24 22.69 2.70
CA GLY A 14 -22.43 21.85 2.49
C GLY A 14 -22.62 20.72 3.51
N GLN A 15 -23.38 21.01 4.56
CA GLN A 15 -23.91 20.10 5.57
C GLN A 15 -24.72 18.93 4.98
N THR A 16 -24.50 17.68 5.44
CA THR A 16 -25.51 16.77 6.03
C THR A 16 -24.83 15.52 6.64
N PRO A 17 -25.24 15.07 7.83
CA PRO A 17 -24.77 13.84 8.47
C PRO A 17 -25.44 12.62 7.79
N GLU A 18 -25.03 11.41 8.16
CA GLU A 18 -25.61 10.10 7.78
C GLU A 18 -24.82 9.37 6.67
N GLY A 19 -23.87 8.55 7.13
CA GLY A 19 -23.05 7.67 6.33
C GLY A 19 -21.63 7.68 6.89
N ASP A 20 -21.42 6.90 7.96
CA ASP A 20 -20.08 6.59 8.47
C ASP A 20 -19.21 6.16 7.28
N PRO A 21 -18.19 6.94 6.87
CA PRO A 21 -17.32 6.51 5.80
C PRO A 21 -16.36 5.54 6.45
N GLU A 22 -16.76 4.27 6.69
CA GLU A 22 -15.91 3.28 7.32
C GLU A 22 -14.55 3.31 6.61
N PRO A 23 -13.52 3.95 7.19
CA PRO A 23 -12.24 4.11 6.52
C PRO A 23 -11.44 2.80 6.58
N GLU A 24 -12.07 1.74 7.08
CA GLU A 24 -11.42 0.57 7.64
C GLU A 24 -11.07 -0.49 6.60
N GLU A 25 -11.53 -0.33 5.35
CA GLU A 25 -11.15 -1.18 4.22
C GLU A 25 -10.07 -0.56 3.32
N ALA A 26 -10.00 0.78 3.25
CA ALA A 26 -8.99 1.47 2.44
C ALA A 26 -7.59 1.46 3.07
N GLU A 27 -7.48 1.19 4.37
CA GLU A 27 -6.22 1.16 5.12
C GLU A 27 -5.68 -0.25 5.37
N ARG A 28 -6.00 -1.23 4.51
CA ARG A 28 -5.55 -2.63 4.68
C ARG A 28 -4.50 -3.01 3.65
N CYS A 29 -3.54 -3.84 4.06
CA CYS A 29 -2.56 -4.39 3.13
C CYS A 29 -3.25 -5.34 2.15
N PRO A 30 -3.10 -5.16 0.82
CA PRO A 30 -3.73 -6.05 -0.17
C PRO A 30 -3.27 -7.51 -0.12
N ILE A 31 -2.13 -7.79 0.54
CA ILE A 31 -1.54 -9.14 0.62
C ILE A 31 -2.04 -9.88 1.87
N CYS A 32 -2.01 -9.24 3.03
CA CYS A 32 -2.32 -9.90 4.31
C CYS A 32 -3.62 -9.42 4.96
N LEU A 33 -4.29 -8.42 4.37
CA LEU A 33 -5.52 -7.79 4.85
C LEU A 33 -5.40 -7.17 6.25
N GLY A 34 -4.18 -7.05 6.79
CA GLY A 34 -3.90 -6.40 8.06
C GLY A 34 -3.91 -4.87 7.95
N ALA A 35 -4.23 -4.20 9.04
CA ALA A 35 -4.26 -2.73 9.11
C ALA A 35 -2.88 -2.12 8.86
N LEU A 36 -2.84 -1.11 7.99
CA LEU A 36 -1.64 -0.38 7.58
C LEU A 36 -1.24 0.69 8.62
N GLY A 37 -2.19 1.26 9.37
CA GLY A 37 -1.95 2.32 10.36
C GLY A 37 -1.00 1.96 11.52
N ARG A 38 -0.58 0.70 11.65
CA ARG A 38 0.37 0.22 12.68
C ARG A 38 1.68 -0.35 12.12
N CYS A 39 1.85 -0.34 10.79
CA CYS A 39 2.95 -1.01 10.10
C CYS A 39 3.84 -0.01 9.36
N VAL A 40 5.11 -0.38 9.12
CA VAL A 40 5.93 0.33 8.13
C VAL A 40 5.33 0.07 6.76
N LEU A 41 5.08 1.14 6.01
CA LEU A 41 4.45 1.11 4.70
C LEU A 41 5.50 1.12 3.60
N ALA A 42 5.19 0.43 2.51
CA ALA A 42 6.01 0.44 1.31
C ALA A 42 5.12 0.51 0.07
N MET A 43 5.59 1.23 -0.95
CA MET A 43 4.93 1.39 -2.23
C MET A 43 5.93 1.02 -3.34
N PRO A 44 5.65 0.00 -4.17
CA PRO A 44 6.52 -0.35 -5.28
C PRO A 44 6.41 0.69 -6.41
N ASP A 45 7.50 0.89 -7.16
CA ASP A 45 7.48 1.81 -8.31
C ASP A 45 6.58 1.36 -9.46
N SER A 46 6.22 0.06 -9.50
CA SER A 46 5.39 -0.52 -10.55
C SER A 46 3.88 -0.23 -10.41
N CYS A 47 3.41 0.19 -9.22
CA CYS A 47 2.01 0.56 -9.01
C CYS A 47 1.82 1.42 -7.74
N CYS A 48 0.82 2.31 -7.73
CA CYS A 48 0.54 3.21 -6.60
C CYS A 48 -0.16 2.53 -5.40
N HIS A 49 0.00 1.22 -5.21
CA HIS A 49 -0.65 0.49 -4.13
C HIS A 49 0.27 0.42 -2.90
N VAL A 50 -0.29 0.68 -1.72
CA VAL A 50 0.46 0.64 -0.47
C VAL A 50 0.36 -0.75 0.17
N PHE A 51 1.49 -1.28 0.59
CA PHE A 51 1.61 -2.58 1.25
C PHE A 51 2.29 -2.45 2.60
N CYS A 52 2.10 -3.46 3.45
CA CYS A 52 2.95 -3.66 4.62
C CYS A 52 4.37 -4.00 4.15
N LEU A 53 5.40 -3.38 4.74
CA LEU A 53 6.80 -3.60 4.34
C LEU A 53 7.17 -5.09 4.34
N SER A 54 6.75 -5.83 5.35
CA SER A 54 6.99 -7.27 5.47
C SER A 54 6.40 -8.07 4.31
N CYS A 55 5.24 -7.66 3.81
CA CYS A 55 4.52 -8.29 2.73
C CYS A 55 5.26 -8.07 1.39
N LEU A 56 5.70 -6.83 1.17
CA LEU A 56 6.46 -6.47 -0.03
C LEU A 56 7.84 -7.15 -0.05
N LEU A 57 8.54 -7.20 1.09
CA LEU A 57 9.86 -7.84 1.18
C LEU A 57 9.80 -9.35 0.92
N ARG A 58 8.80 -10.06 1.45
CA ARG A 58 8.63 -11.50 1.15
C ARG A 58 8.34 -11.76 -0.32
N TRP A 59 7.56 -10.89 -0.96
CA TRP A 59 7.31 -10.98 -2.39
C TRP A 59 8.61 -10.79 -3.19
N ALA A 60 9.41 -9.77 -2.85
CA ALA A 60 10.69 -9.51 -3.49
C ALA A 60 11.73 -10.63 -3.24
N GLU A 61 11.77 -11.19 -2.02
CA GLU A 61 12.65 -12.31 -1.67
C GLU A 61 12.39 -13.53 -2.57
N GLY A 62 11.12 -13.87 -2.80
CA GLY A 62 10.76 -14.93 -3.74
C GLY A 62 11.33 -14.67 -5.14
N PHE A 63 11.16 -13.45 -5.66
CA PHE A 63 11.66 -13.07 -6.98
C PHE A 63 13.19 -13.14 -7.07
N LEU A 64 13.89 -12.61 -6.07
CA LEU A 64 15.36 -12.65 -5.99
C LEU A 64 15.89 -14.08 -5.88
N ARG A 65 15.20 -14.95 -5.13
CA ARG A 65 15.57 -16.36 -5.02
C ARG A 65 15.40 -17.09 -6.35
N TRP A 66 14.33 -16.82 -7.09
CA TRP A 66 14.12 -17.34 -8.44
C TRP A 66 15.23 -16.86 -9.40
N LEU A 67 15.57 -15.58 -9.38
CA LEU A 67 16.67 -15.04 -10.19
C LEU A 67 18.01 -15.69 -9.82
N TYR A 68 18.33 -15.80 -8.54
CA TYR A 68 19.57 -16.43 -8.07
C TYR A 68 19.67 -17.88 -8.53
N LEU A 69 18.59 -18.66 -8.40
CA LEU A 69 18.56 -20.04 -8.88
C LEU A 69 18.67 -20.12 -10.40
N LEU A 70 18.04 -19.21 -11.14
CA LEU A 70 18.16 -19.14 -12.58
C LEU A 70 19.61 -18.86 -12.99
N PHE A 71 20.25 -17.83 -12.44
CA PHE A 71 21.64 -17.47 -12.77
C PHE A 71 22.67 -18.50 -12.33
N HIS A 72 22.42 -19.27 -11.27
CA HIS A 72 23.37 -20.27 -10.78
C HIS A 72 23.18 -21.67 -11.38
N ASN A 73 22.05 -21.92 -12.04
CA ASN A 73 21.81 -23.16 -12.81
C ASN A 73 21.90 -22.93 -14.34
N LEU A 74 22.41 -21.77 -14.78
CA LEU A 74 22.70 -21.44 -16.18
C LEU A 74 24.21 -21.36 -16.43
#